data_AF-A0A9J7EBW2-F1
#
_entry.id   AF-A0A9J7EBW2-F1
#
_cell.length_a   1.000
_cell.length_b   1.000
_cell.length_c   1.000
_cell.angle_alpha   90.00
_cell.angle_beta   90.00
_cell.angle_gamma   90.00
#
_symmetry.space_group_name_H-M   'P 1'
#
loop_
_entity.id
_entity.type
_entity.pdbx_description
1 polymer ?
#
loop_
_entity_poly.entity_id
_entity_poly.type
_entity_poly.pdbx_seq_one_letter_code
_entity_poly.pdbx_strand_id
1 'polypeptide(L)'
;MRFKMKLNSIKRLLPLYSSILLTIFISVVSPGANDLHFHDGVSTADIIYGDVFFEILDPPELRYSYRIRPAKDFGTPFNESIQFQDARLVPTNPLHSCVDLTNQDDIVGQIALSERGGCSFVFKTAKAQQAGARAIIITESVDKWDDSLDHLIEMVDDKMDQDVNIPAAYLLGRSGTTILRTLRKLKKDYAIVNLPINLTHVPIGKMNQPPWISW
;
A
#
# COMPACT_ATOMS: atom_id res chain seq x y z
N MET A 1 -66.15 -40.86 48.41
CA MET A 1 -65.48 -39.56 48.58
C MET A 1 -64.86 -39.19 47.23
N ARG A 2 -65.44 -38.21 46.51
CA ARG A 2 -65.12 -37.91 45.09
C ARG A 2 -63.86 -37.03 44.98
N PHE A 3 -62.86 -37.50 44.23
CA PHE A 3 -61.65 -36.74 43.89
C PHE A 3 -61.98 -35.60 42.92
N LYS A 4 -62.00 -34.36 43.41
CA LYS A 4 -62.01 -33.14 42.56
C LYS A 4 -60.57 -32.86 42.11
N MET A 5 -60.24 -33.23 40.88
CA MET A 5 -59.02 -32.78 40.22
C MET A 5 -59.05 -31.25 40.08
N LYS A 6 -58.09 -30.57 40.70
CA LYS A 6 -57.99 -29.10 40.76
C LYS A 6 -57.80 -28.51 39.36
N LEU A 7 -58.84 -27.86 38.86
CA LEU A 7 -58.91 -27.03 37.64
C LEU A 7 -58.03 -25.75 37.69
N ASN A 8 -57.03 -25.70 38.58
CA ASN A 8 -56.14 -24.54 38.77
C ASN A 8 -54.74 -24.74 38.16
N SER A 9 -54.39 -25.97 37.73
CA SER A 9 -53.08 -26.21 37.10
C SER A 9 -53.02 -25.79 35.63
N ILE A 10 -54.18 -25.69 34.95
CA ILE A 10 -54.26 -25.38 33.51
C ILE A 10 -54.10 -23.87 33.23
N LYS A 11 -54.58 -23.00 34.13
CA LYS A 11 -54.53 -21.54 33.94
C LYS A 11 -53.12 -20.93 34.10
N ARG A 12 -52.17 -21.64 34.73
CA ARG A 12 -50.78 -21.19 34.85
C ARG A 12 -49.89 -21.59 33.67
N LEU A 13 -50.34 -22.54 32.84
CA LEU A 13 -49.60 -23.01 31.66
C LEU A 13 -49.86 -22.14 30.41
N LEU A 14 -50.99 -21.46 30.33
CA LEU A 14 -51.34 -20.55 29.22
C LEU A 14 -50.36 -19.36 29.02
N PRO A 15 -49.94 -18.60 30.05
CA PRO A 15 -48.97 -17.51 29.84
C PRO A 15 -47.56 -18.03 29.53
N LEU A 16 -47.20 -19.21 30.04
CA LEU A 16 -45.93 -19.89 29.72
C LEU A 16 -45.89 -20.33 28.25
N TYR A 17 -46.97 -20.92 27.73
CA TYR A 17 -47.07 -21.28 26.31
C TYR A 17 -47.09 -20.06 25.39
N SER A 18 -47.74 -18.95 25.78
CA SER A 18 -47.72 -17.71 25.01
C SER A 18 -46.32 -17.08 24.93
N SER A 19 -45.50 -17.24 25.98
CA SER A 19 -44.13 -16.73 26.01
C SER A 19 -43.21 -17.60 25.15
N ILE A 20 -43.41 -18.92 25.16
CA ILE A 20 -42.65 -19.90 24.38
C ILE A 20 -43.00 -19.80 22.88
N LEU A 21 -44.26 -19.53 22.52
CA LEU A 21 -44.65 -19.33 21.12
C LEU A 21 -44.07 -18.05 20.52
N LEU A 22 -43.90 -16.99 21.33
CA LEU A 22 -43.30 -15.73 20.90
C LEU A 22 -41.80 -15.89 20.60
N THR A 23 -41.09 -16.77 21.32
CA THR A 23 -39.67 -17.08 21.04
C THR A 23 -39.44 -17.92 19.78
N ILE A 24 -40.46 -18.64 19.28
CA ILE A 24 -40.35 -19.46 18.08
C ILE A 24 -40.52 -18.62 16.79
N PHE A 25 -41.16 -17.44 16.88
CA PHE A 25 -41.33 -16.51 15.76
C PHE A 25 -40.30 -15.37 15.71
N ILE A 26 -39.41 -15.27 16.69
CA ILE A 26 -38.19 -14.47 16.54
C ILE A 26 -37.29 -15.28 15.61
N SER A 27 -37.39 -15.00 14.32
CA SER A 27 -36.37 -15.39 13.36
C SER A 27 -35.03 -15.03 13.99
N VAL A 28 -34.20 -16.03 14.21
CA VAL A 28 -32.79 -15.82 14.54
C VAL A 28 -32.23 -15.10 13.33
N VAL A 29 -32.27 -13.77 13.36
CA VAL A 29 -31.44 -12.95 12.51
C VAL A 29 -30.05 -13.33 12.98
N SER A 30 -29.38 -14.16 12.18
CA SER A 30 -27.93 -14.30 12.32
C SER A 30 -27.41 -12.86 12.46
N PRO A 31 -26.49 -12.56 13.37
CA PRO A 31 -25.56 -11.50 13.06
C PRO A 31 -24.87 -12.02 11.80
N GLY A 32 -25.45 -11.73 10.63
CA GLY A 32 -24.69 -11.70 9.41
C GLY A 32 -23.48 -10.87 9.76
N ALA A 33 -22.31 -11.33 9.33
CA ALA A 33 -21.09 -10.56 9.44
C ALA A 33 -21.46 -9.09 9.23
N ASN A 34 -21.26 -8.28 10.28
CA ASN A 34 -21.39 -6.85 10.12
C ASN A 34 -20.28 -6.50 9.13
N ASP A 35 -20.58 -6.52 7.84
CA ASP A 35 -19.76 -5.95 6.78
C ASP A 35 -19.88 -4.42 6.85
N LEU A 36 -19.85 -3.90 8.06
CA LEU A 36 -19.81 -2.50 8.41
C LEU A 36 -18.36 -2.16 8.78
N HIS A 37 -17.46 -2.33 7.82
CA HIS A 37 -16.12 -1.76 7.85
C HIS A 37 -15.70 -1.21 6.47
N PHE A 38 -16.67 -0.74 5.66
CA PHE A 38 -16.37 0.03 4.45
C PHE A 38 -16.34 1.56 4.68
N HIS A 39 -16.67 2.00 5.90
CA HIS A 39 -16.61 3.41 6.31
C HIS A 39 -16.12 3.55 7.74
N ASP A 40 -15.00 2.91 8.08
CA ASP A 40 -14.17 3.55 9.10
C ASP A 40 -13.72 4.86 8.50
N GLY A 41 -14.14 5.96 9.10
CA GLY A 41 -13.56 7.28 8.87
C GLY A 41 -12.11 7.31 9.31
N VAL A 42 -11.26 6.48 8.69
CA VAL A 42 -9.82 6.67 8.64
C VAL A 42 -9.67 8.05 8.04
N SER A 43 -9.23 9.01 8.86
CA SER A 43 -8.95 10.34 8.36
C SER A 43 -7.98 10.19 7.20
N THR A 44 -8.10 11.01 6.17
CA THR A 44 -7.08 11.02 5.11
C THR A 44 -5.68 11.28 5.70
N ALA A 45 -5.59 11.88 6.89
CA ALA A 45 -4.38 11.98 7.70
C ALA A 45 -3.90 10.64 8.29
N ASP A 46 -4.81 9.76 8.73
CA ASP A 46 -4.46 8.41 9.22
C ASP A 46 -4.07 7.49 8.06
N ILE A 47 -4.67 7.69 6.88
CA ILE A 47 -4.27 7.00 5.64
C ILE A 47 -2.83 7.38 5.24
N ILE A 48 -2.38 8.61 5.52
CA ILE A 48 -1.06 9.15 5.13
C ILE A 48 -0.02 9.02 6.26
N TYR A 49 -0.42 8.65 7.48
CA TYR A 49 0.50 8.59 8.62
C TYR A 49 1.62 7.57 8.37
N GLY A 50 2.85 8.08 8.19
CA GLY A 50 4.04 7.28 7.89
C GLY A 50 4.40 7.17 6.41
N ASP A 51 3.55 7.65 5.50
CA ASP A 51 3.89 7.70 4.08
C ASP A 51 4.82 8.87 3.77
N VAL A 52 5.63 8.66 2.73
CA VAL A 52 6.62 9.62 2.25
C VAL A 52 6.19 10.11 0.88
N PHE A 53 6.62 11.32 0.52
CA PHE A 53 6.33 11.91 -0.77
C PHE A 53 7.62 12.26 -1.49
N PHE A 54 7.61 12.11 -2.80
CA PHE A 54 8.63 12.68 -3.69
C PHE A 54 7.96 13.48 -4.80
N GLU A 55 8.71 14.34 -5.46
CA GLU A 55 8.27 14.98 -6.70
C GLU A 55 9.23 14.65 -7.83
N ILE A 56 8.71 14.66 -9.05
CA ILE A 56 9.53 14.62 -10.26
C ILE A 56 9.67 16.05 -10.78
N LEU A 57 10.89 16.44 -11.13
CA LEU A 57 11.25 17.74 -11.70
C LEU A 57 11.45 17.67 -13.22
N ASP A 58 11.95 16.53 -13.72
CA ASP A 58 12.13 16.23 -15.15
C ASP A 58 11.84 14.74 -15.38
N PRO A 59 11.08 14.36 -16.43
CA PRO A 59 10.53 15.19 -17.49
C PRO A 59 9.26 15.98 -17.10
N PRO A 60 8.92 17.08 -17.80
CA PRO A 60 7.72 17.90 -17.54
C PRO A 60 6.41 17.12 -17.47
N GLU A 61 6.26 16.08 -18.28
CA GLU A 61 5.08 15.21 -18.35
C GLU A 61 4.82 14.44 -17.05
N LEU A 62 5.83 14.34 -16.19
CA LEU A 62 5.77 13.64 -14.91
C LEU A 62 5.84 14.60 -13.71
N ARG A 63 5.80 15.92 -13.89
CA ARG A 63 5.98 16.90 -12.80
C ARG A 63 4.79 16.98 -11.84
N TYR A 64 4.70 15.97 -10.99
CA TYR A 64 3.71 15.78 -9.95
C TYR A 64 4.38 15.34 -8.64
N SER A 65 3.61 15.38 -7.56
CA SER A 65 3.94 14.82 -6.27
C SER A 65 3.40 13.39 -6.17
N TYR A 66 4.24 12.46 -5.78
CA TYR A 66 3.95 11.04 -5.71
C TYR A 66 4.03 10.58 -4.26
N ARG A 67 3.03 9.81 -3.85
CA ARG A 67 2.97 9.15 -2.55
C ARG A 67 3.64 7.78 -2.63
N ILE A 68 4.50 7.49 -1.67
CA ILE A 68 5.15 6.19 -1.50
C ILE A 68 5.00 5.71 -0.05
N ARG A 69 4.89 4.39 0.11
CA ARG A 69 4.80 3.75 1.42
C ARG A 69 6.13 3.12 1.79
N PRO A 70 6.84 3.59 2.83
CA PRO A 70 8.06 2.94 3.30
C PRO A 70 7.87 1.45 3.62
N ALA A 71 8.95 0.68 3.49
CA ALA A 71 9.01 -0.67 4.04
C ALA A 71 8.72 -0.67 5.54
N LYS A 72 8.00 -1.68 6.02
CA LYS A 72 7.50 -1.72 7.39
C LYS A 72 8.58 -2.07 8.41
N ASP A 73 9.38 -3.08 8.10
CA ASP A 73 10.25 -3.78 9.06
C ASP A 73 11.61 -4.20 8.47
N PHE A 74 11.98 -3.70 7.29
CA PHE A 74 13.31 -3.88 6.69
C PHE A 74 13.84 -2.59 6.06
N GLY A 75 15.16 -2.56 5.82
CA GLY A 75 15.82 -1.39 5.26
C GLY A 75 15.98 -0.26 6.27
N THR A 76 16.61 0.82 5.83
CA THR A 76 16.76 2.02 6.66
C THR A 76 15.49 2.88 6.55
N PRO A 77 14.96 3.43 7.65
CA PRO A 77 13.79 4.30 7.59
C PRO A 77 14.09 5.61 6.83
N PHE A 78 13.08 6.16 6.16
CA PHE A 78 13.13 7.53 5.64
C PHE A 78 13.11 8.51 6.82
N ASN A 79 14.26 9.06 7.16
CA ASN A 79 14.42 10.05 8.23
C ASN A 79 15.01 11.36 7.68
N GLU A 80 15.16 12.37 8.54
CA GLU A 80 15.65 13.71 8.14
C GLU A 80 17.06 13.72 7.53
N SER A 81 17.87 12.70 7.81
CA SER A 81 19.23 12.56 7.28
C SER A 81 19.26 12.02 5.85
N ILE A 82 18.16 11.44 5.39
CA ILE A 82 18.04 10.89 4.04
C ILE A 82 17.35 11.93 3.18
N GLN A 83 18.16 12.68 2.45
CA GLN A 83 17.69 13.66 1.48
C GLN A 83 18.34 13.44 0.12
N PHE A 84 17.50 13.46 -0.89
CA PHE A 84 17.82 13.37 -2.29
C PHE A 84 17.31 14.66 -2.93
N GLN A 85 18.22 15.53 -3.33
CA GLN A 85 17.93 16.78 -4.05
C GLN A 85 18.45 16.63 -5.48
N ASP A 86 17.61 16.91 -6.46
CA ASP A 86 17.91 16.73 -7.89
C ASP A 86 18.51 15.34 -8.23
N ALA A 87 18.09 14.31 -7.49
CA ALA A 87 18.61 12.95 -7.63
C ALA A 87 17.96 12.22 -8.82
N ARG A 88 18.59 11.15 -9.28
CA ARG A 88 18.04 10.33 -10.36
C ARG A 88 17.18 9.20 -9.80
N LEU A 89 15.98 9.07 -10.33
CA LEU A 89 15.14 7.89 -10.20
C LEU A 89 15.33 7.02 -11.45
N VAL A 90 16.07 5.92 -11.30
CA VAL A 90 16.62 5.11 -12.40
C VAL A 90 15.91 3.77 -12.46
N PRO A 91 15.17 3.43 -13.54
CA PRO A 91 14.68 2.09 -13.77
C PRO A 91 15.83 1.07 -13.78
N THR A 92 15.66 0.00 -13.02
CA THR A 92 16.62 -1.11 -12.97
C THR A 92 16.58 -1.94 -14.25
N ASN A 93 17.71 -2.58 -14.58
CA ASN A 93 17.79 -3.52 -15.69
C ASN A 93 18.44 -4.85 -15.25
N PRO A 94 17.68 -5.95 -15.15
CA PRO A 94 16.25 -6.07 -15.47
C PRO A 94 15.35 -5.39 -14.44
N LEU A 95 14.17 -4.92 -14.87
CA LEU A 95 13.26 -4.11 -14.06
C LEU A 95 12.77 -4.80 -12.79
N HIS A 96 12.68 -6.13 -12.81
CA HIS A 96 12.22 -6.91 -11.65
C HIS A 96 13.30 -7.12 -10.59
N SER A 97 14.58 -6.79 -10.82
CA SER A 97 15.65 -6.87 -9.82
C SER A 97 15.77 -8.21 -9.07
N CYS A 98 15.49 -9.33 -9.77
CA CYS A 98 15.61 -10.69 -9.20
C CYS A 98 16.90 -11.41 -9.59
N VAL A 99 17.78 -10.69 -10.28
CA VAL A 99 19.13 -11.11 -10.68
C VAL A 99 20.02 -9.88 -10.58
N ASP A 100 21.32 -10.05 -10.84
CA ASP A 100 22.26 -8.93 -10.83
C ASP A 100 21.89 -7.88 -11.87
N LEU A 101 21.96 -6.62 -11.46
CA LEU A 101 21.63 -5.49 -12.31
C LEU A 101 22.77 -5.23 -13.30
N THR A 102 22.40 -4.91 -14.54
CA THR A 102 23.33 -4.68 -15.65
C THR A 102 23.65 -3.21 -15.86
N ASN A 103 22.80 -2.30 -15.36
CA ASN A 103 22.98 -0.84 -15.44
C ASN A 103 23.47 -0.24 -14.11
N GLN A 104 24.43 -0.91 -13.46
CA GLN A 104 24.94 -0.47 -12.14
C GLN A 104 25.53 0.94 -12.21
N ASP A 105 26.24 1.27 -13.28
CA ASP A 105 26.86 2.59 -13.48
C ASP A 105 25.84 3.74 -13.44
N ASP A 106 24.60 3.50 -13.85
CA ASP A 106 23.52 4.49 -13.78
C ASP A 106 22.90 4.58 -12.38
N ILE A 107 22.96 3.50 -11.60
CA ILE A 107 22.29 3.32 -10.31
C ILE A 107 23.18 3.76 -9.13
N VAL A 108 24.50 3.65 -9.25
CA VAL A 108 25.43 3.98 -8.14
C VAL A 108 25.17 5.40 -7.63
N GLY A 109 24.87 5.50 -6.33
CA GLY A 109 24.59 6.76 -5.65
C GLY A 109 23.17 7.30 -5.86
N GLN A 110 22.32 6.62 -6.63
CA GLN A 110 20.99 7.08 -7.05
C GLN A 110 19.85 6.28 -6.41
N ILE A 111 18.61 6.59 -6.80
CA ILE A 111 17.40 5.89 -6.38
C ILE A 111 17.02 4.88 -7.47
N ALA A 112 17.01 3.59 -7.13
CA ALA A 112 16.59 2.54 -8.05
C ALA A 112 15.06 2.46 -8.13
N LEU A 113 14.51 2.26 -9.33
CA LEU A 113 13.10 1.97 -9.58
C LEU A 113 12.96 0.54 -10.11
N SER A 114 12.27 -0.31 -9.36
CA SER A 114 12.02 -1.70 -9.73
C SER A 114 10.53 -2.01 -9.80
N GLU A 115 10.18 -3.09 -10.50
CA GLU A 115 8.83 -3.63 -10.44
C GLU A 115 8.72 -4.83 -9.49
N ARG A 116 7.50 -5.05 -9.00
CA ARG A 116 7.10 -6.19 -8.19
C ARG A 116 7.00 -7.47 -9.03
N GLY A 117 7.22 -8.61 -8.38
CA GLY A 117 7.09 -9.95 -8.98
C GLY A 117 8.43 -10.68 -9.06
N GLY A 118 8.38 -12.00 -9.27
CA GLY A 118 9.55 -12.87 -9.44
C GLY A 118 10.33 -13.23 -8.16
N CYS A 119 10.48 -12.30 -7.22
CA CYS A 119 11.24 -12.46 -5.98
C CYS A 119 10.73 -11.50 -4.89
N SER A 120 11.23 -11.61 -3.67
CA SER A 120 10.80 -10.80 -2.53
C SER A 120 11.31 -9.36 -2.54
N PHE A 121 10.68 -8.49 -1.74
CA PHE A 121 11.07 -7.09 -1.62
C PHE A 121 12.45 -6.91 -1.00
N VAL A 122 12.79 -7.74 0.00
CA VAL A 122 14.13 -7.75 0.62
C VAL A 122 15.18 -8.12 -0.42
N PHE A 123 14.95 -9.16 -1.22
CA PHE A 123 15.88 -9.55 -2.28
C PHE A 123 16.09 -8.45 -3.32
N LYS A 124 15.02 -7.80 -3.78
CA LYS A 124 15.11 -6.66 -4.72
C LYS A 124 15.93 -5.51 -4.12
N THR A 125 15.70 -5.21 -2.85
CA THR A 125 16.41 -4.15 -2.12
C THR A 125 17.89 -4.49 -1.97
N ALA A 126 18.23 -5.74 -1.67
CA ALA A 126 19.60 -6.21 -1.62
C ALA A 126 20.30 -6.10 -2.97
N LYS A 127 19.62 -6.43 -4.08
CA LYS A 127 20.18 -6.29 -5.44
C LYS A 127 20.43 -4.82 -5.83
N ALA A 128 19.50 -3.93 -5.52
CA ALA A 128 19.73 -2.50 -5.73
C ALA A 128 20.87 -1.96 -4.86
N GLN A 129 20.95 -2.37 -3.59
CA GLN A 129 22.06 -2.01 -2.69
C GLN A 129 23.41 -2.51 -3.21
N GLN A 130 23.48 -3.76 -3.70
CA GLN A 130 24.69 -4.33 -4.31
C GLN A 130 25.13 -3.54 -5.55
N ALA A 131 24.19 -3.01 -6.32
CA ALA A 131 24.45 -2.11 -7.45
C ALA A 131 24.79 -0.66 -7.03
N GLY A 132 24.92 -0.39 -5.72
CA GLY A 132 25.29 0.93 -5.20
C GLY A 132 24.13 1.93 -5.09
N ALA A 133 22.88 1.49 -5.24
CA ALA A 133 21.72 2.35 -4.98
C ALA A 133 21.74 2.86 -3.54
N ARG A 134 21.29 4.09 -3.33
CA ARG A 134 21.12 4.69 -1.99
C ARG A 134 19.71 4.58 -1.45
N ALA A 135 18.75 4.26 -2.30
CA ALA A 135 17.36 3.92 -1.96
C ALA A 135 16.74 3.12 -3.12
N ILE A 136 15.64 2.43 -2.85
CA ILE A 136 14.85 1.73 -3.87
C ILE A 136 13.37 2.10 -3.74
N ILE A 137 12.73 2.35 -4.87
CA ILE A 137 11.28 2.46 -5.01
C ILE A 137 10.81 1.26 -5.84
N ILE A 138 9.83 0.52 -5.33
CA ILE A 138 9.26 -0.65 -5.98
C ILE A 138 7.82 -0.32 -6.37
N THR A 139 7.44 -0.53 -7.62
CA THR A 139 6.06 -0.37 -8.11
C THR A 139 5.45 -1.72 -8.47
N GLU A 140 4.13 -1.80 -8.62
CA GLU A 140 3.50 -2.97 -9.23
C GLU A 140 4.02 -3.21 -10.67
N SER A 141 3.95 -4.47 -11.12
CA SER A 141 4.33 -4.88 -12.47
C SER A 141 3.52 -4.14 -13.54
N VAL A 142 4.23 -3.64 -14.57
CA VAL A 142 3.64 -2.84 -15.65
C VAL A 142 2.77 -3.62 -16.63
N ASP A 143 2.91 -4.95 -16.61
CA ASP A 143 2.17 -5.89 -17.46
C ASP A 143 0.79 -6.23 -16.88
N LYS A 144 0.56 -5.90 -15.61
CA LYS A 144 -0.75 -6.01 -14.98
C LYS A 144 -1.49 -4.70 -15.16
N TRP A 145 -2.68 -4.76 -15.74
CA TRP A 145 -3.56 -3.60 -15.93
C TRP A 145 -4.93 -3.92 -15.34
N ASP A 146 -4.93 -4.20 -14.04
CA ASP A 146 -6.09 -4.52 -13.23
C ASP A 146 -6.18 -3.57 -12.01
N ASP A 147 -7.14 -3.81 -11.14
CA ASP A 147 -7.41 -2.98 -9.95
C ASP A 147 -6.23 -2.97 -8.96
N SER A 148 -5.29 -3.92 -9.04
CA SER A 148 -4.11 -3.94 -8.15
C SER A 148 -3.20 -2.72 -8.33
N LEU A 149 -3.29 -2.03 -9.47
CA LEU A 149 -2.55 -0.79 -9.71
C LEU A 149 -2.98 0.38 -8.82
N ASP A 150 -4.15 0.28 -8.19
CA ASP A 150 -4.74 1.29 -7.30
C ASP A 150 -4.48 1.02 -5.82
N HIS A 151 -3.69 -0.01 -5.49
CA HIS A 151 -3.40 -0.37 -4.11
C HIS A 151 -1.93 -0.15 -3.74
N LEU A 152 -1.72 0.54 -2.60
CA LEU A 152 -0.42 0.57 -1.94
C LEU A 152 -0.23 -0.71 -1.14
N ILE A 153 0.92 -1.36 -1.33
CA ILE A 153 1.30 -2.58 -0.64
C ILE A 153 2.18 -2.23 0.57
N GLU A 154 1.91 -2.85 1.71
CA GLU A 154 2.88 -2.89 2.82
C GLU A 154 3.97 -3.91 2.48
N MET A 155 5.20 -3.43 2.29
CA MET A 155 6.34 -4.32 2.10
C MET A 155 6.85 -4.78 3.46
N VAL A 156 6.90 -6.10 3.66
CA VAL A 156 7.34 -6.74 4.90
C VAL A 156 8.54 -7.64 4.67
N ASP A 157 9.35 -7.81 5.71
CA ASP A 157 10.49 -8.70 5.74
C ASP A 157 10.03 -10.16 5.63
N ASP A 158 10.63 -10.90 4.70
CA ASP A 158 10.42 -12.33 4.49
C ASP A 158 11.39 -13.21 5.30
N LYS A 159 12.15 -12.61 6.24
CA LYS A 159 13.15 -13.25 7.11
C LYS A 159 14.28 -13.90 6.32
N MET A 160 14.63 -13.28 5.19
CA MET A 160 15.81 -13.68 4.43
C MET A 160 17.07 -13.27 5.18
N ASP A 161 18.12 -14.10 5.08
CA ASP A 161 19.45 -13.80 5.64
C ASP A 161 20.21 -12.82 4.74
N GLN A 162 19.61 -11.65 4.50
CA GLN A 162 20.16 -10.58 3.67
C GLN A 162 20.02 -9.24 4.38
N ASP A 163 21.16 -8.65 4.73
CA ASP A 163 21.22 -7.33 5.33
C ASP A 163 20.95 -6.24 4.27
N VAL A 164 19.80 -5.56 4.42
CA VAL A 164 19.40 -4.41 3.61
C VAL A 164 19.41 -3.15 4.48
N ASN A 165 20.23 -2.18 4.09
CA ASN A 165 20.56 -0.98 4.85
C ASN A 165 20.27 0.30 4.06
N ILE A 166 19.55 0.20 2.94
CA ILE A 166 19.03 1.35 2.19
C ILE A 166 17.51 1.48 2.40
N PRO A 167 16.94 2.68 2.29
CA PRO A 167 15.50 2.85 2.32
C PRO A 167 14.82 2.19 1.14
N ALA A 168 13.70 1.53 1.43
CA ALA A 168 12.83 0.92 0.44
C ALA A 168 11.41 1.47 0.60
N ALA A 169 10.74 1.78 -0.52
CA ALA A 169 9.35 2.19 -0.50
C ALA A 169 8.55 1.63 -1.67
N TYR A 170 7.24 1.49 -1.48
CA TYR A 170 6.30 1.06 -2.49
C TYR A 170 5.62 2.26 -3.15
N LEU A 171 5.60 2.28 -4.48
CA LEU A 171 4.90 3.25 -5.30
C LEU A 171 3.65 2.63 -5.91
N LEU A 172 2.57 3.42 -5.94
CA LEU A 172 1.32 3.03 -6.57
C LEU A 172 1.52 2.60 -8.03
N GLY A 173 0.91 1.48 -8.42
CA GLY A 173 1.11 0.85 -9.72
C GLY A 173 0.79 1.75 -10.92
N ARG A 174 -0.32 2.51 -10.88
CA ARG A 174 -0.65 3.46 -11.96
C ARG A 174 0.44 4.52 -12.15
N SER A 175 1.00 5.01 -11.06
CA SER A 175 2.08 6.00 -11.08
C SER A 175 3.38 5.40 -11.61
N GLY A 176 3.83 4.26 -11.08
CA GLY A 176 5.04 3.62 -11.58
C GLY A 176 4.94 3.21 -13.05
N THR A 177 3.80 2.68 -13.47
CA THR A 177 3.51 2.36 -14.88
C THR A 177 3.59 3.61 -15.77
N THR A 178 3.01 4.72 -15.34
CA THR A 178 3.03 5.97 -16.10
C THR A 178 4.45 6.55 -16.19
N ILE A 179 5.22 6.52 -15.10
CA ILE A 179 6.62 6.94 -15.09
C ILE A 179 7.43 6.10 -16.08
N LEU A 180 7.39 4.77 -15.96
CA LEU A 180 8.15 3.86 -16.81
C LEU A 180 7.79 3.99 -18.30
N ARG A 181 6.49 4.06 -18.62
CA ARG A 181 6.01 4.25 -20.01
C ARG A 181 6.45 5.59 -20.57
N THR A 182 6.40 6.66 -19.77
CA THR A 182 6.79 8.00 -20.20
C THR A 182 8.29 8.10 -20.43
N LEU A 183 9.12 7.59 -19.51
CA LEU A 183 10.57 7.52 -19.68
C LEU A 183 10.96 6.74 -20.94
N ARG A 184 10.34 5.57 -21.17
CA ARG A 184 10.56 4.77 -22.38
C ARG A 184 10.16 5.51 -23.65
N LYS A 185 9.00 6.18 -23.65
CA LYS A 185 8.52 6.99 -24.79
C LYS A 185 9.48 8.14 -25.12
N LEU A 186 10.02 8.79 -24.08
CA LEU A 186 10.95 9.92 -24.21
C LEU A 186 12.41 9.47 -24.41
N LYS A 187 12.70 8.16 -24.39
CA LYS A 187 14.05 7.59 -24.42
C LYS A 187 14.96 8.20 -23.34
N LYS A 188 14.42 8.35 -22.13
CA LYS A 188 15.15 8.80 -20.95
C LYS A 188 15.44 7.62 -20.04
N ASP A 189 16.66 7.56 -19.54
CA ASP A 189 17.11 6.49 -18.65
C ASP A 189 16.76 6.76 -17.18
N TYR A 190 16.31 7.97 -16.84
CA TYR A 190 15.92 8.34 -15.48
C TYR A 190 15.01 9.57 -15.45
N ALA A 191 14.35 9.78 -14.31
CA ALA A 191 13.70 11.03 -13.93
C ALA A 191 14.56 11.79 -12.88
N ILE A 192 14.46 13.11 -12.83
CA ILE A 192 15.07 13.93 -11.76
C ILE A 192 14.03 14.16 -10.68
N VAL A 193 14.38 13.93 -9.41
CA VAL A 193 13.45 13.95 -8.28
C VAL A 193 14.00 14.65 -7.05
N ASN A 194 13.08 15.14 -6.21
CA ASN A 194 13.35 15.46 -4.80
C ASN A 194 12.63 14.48 -3.89
N LEU A 195 13.34 13.93 -2.90
CA LEU A 195 12.83 12.94 -1.94
C LEU A 195 13.57 13.05 -0.59
N PRO A 196 12.86 13.14 0.55
CA PRO A 196 11.44 13.41 0.70
C PRO A 196 11.10 14.88 0.44
N ILE A 197 9.86 15.14 0.04
CA ILE A 197 9.26 16.48 0.07
C ILE A 197 8.33 16.63 1.27
N ASN A 198 8.31 17.83 1.87
CA ASN A 198 7.46 18.11 3.02
C ASN A 198 6.06 18.56 2.56
N LEU A 199 5.08 17.66 2.71
CA LEU A 199 3.66 17.93 2.43
C LEU A 199 2.78 17.89 3.69
N THR A 200 3.36 17.89 4.89
CA THR A 200 2.63 17.73 6.17
C THR A 200 1.50 18.75 6.35
N HIS A 201 1.66 19.97 5.83
CA HIS A 201 0.70 21.07 5.97
C HIS A 201 -0.05 21.38 4.68
N VAL A 202 0.12 20.57 3.63
CA VAL A 202 -0.54 20.77 2.34
C VAL A 202 -1.84 19.97 2.33
N PRO A 203 -3.02 20.62 2.20
CA PRO A 203 -4.27 19.88 2.04
C PRO A 203 -4.21 19.00 0.80
N ILE A 204 -4.76 17.78 0.87
CA ILE A 204 -4.67 16.78 -0.22
C ILE A 204 -5.15 17.35 -1.56
N GLY A 205 -6.31 18.01 -1.59
CA GLY A 205 -6.84 18.64 -2.81
C GLY A 205 -6.05 19.85 -3.33
N LYS A 206 -4.97 20.25 -2.64
CA LYS A 206 -4.03 21.30 -3.06
C LYS A 206 -2.65 20.74 -3.44
N MET A 207 -2.41 19.44 -3.24
CA MET A 207 -1.19 18.79 -3.69
C MET A 207 -1.18 18.72 -5.23
N ASN A 208 0.00 18.83 -5.85
CA ASN A 208 0.16 18.70 -7.29
C ASN A 208 0.09 17.21 -7.69
N GLN A 209 -1.11 16.65 -7.72
CA GLN A 209 -1.31 15.22 -7.87
C GLN A 209 -1.31 14.79 -9.34
N PRO A 210 -0.85 13.56 -9.63
CA PRO A 210 -1.01 12.97 -10.93
C PRO A 210 -2.49 12.88 -11.34
N PRO A 211 -2.85 13.17 -12.60
CA PRO A 211 -4.25 13.17 -13.03
C PRO A 211 -4.87 11.77 -13.17
N TRP A 212 -4.07 10.70 -13.04
CA TRP A 212 -4.48 9.31 -13.24
C TRP A 212 -4.73 8.53 -11.94
N ILE A 213 -4.67 9.18 -10.78
CA ILE A 213 -4.99 8.57 -9.49
C ILE A 213 -6.37 9.06 -9.03
N SER A 214 -7.27 8.13 -8.72
CA SER A 214 -8.53 8.43 -8.02
C SER A 214 -8.27 8.27 -6.54
N TRP A 215 -8.59 9.30 -5.75
CA TRP A 215 -8.48 9.28 -4.30
C TRP A 215 -9.81 8.95 -3.65
#